data_AF-A0A2N1UD90-F1
#
_entry.id   AF-A0A2N1UD90-F1
#
_cell.length_a   1.000
_cell.length_b   1.000
_cell.length_c   1.000
_cell.angle_alpha   90.00
_cell.angle_beta   90.00
_cell.angle_gamma   90.00
#
_symmetry.space_group_name_H-M   'P 1'
#
loop_
_entity.id
_entity.type
_entity.pdbx_description
1 polymer ?
#
loop_
_entity_poly.entity_id
_entity_poly.type
_entity_poly.pdbx_seq_one_letter_code
_entity_poly.pdbx_strand_id
1 'polypeptide(L)'
;MTKINEIELIKEEMATVKKIFLGVVDEIPSFDITDTKILPYGLRAHTRSISWIVEQVITQQAKYRAKRLGIDDVDINLPDTCLHDCVIHKNTKRYFVNVKIHNKVKNTISSVAS
;
A
#
# COMPACT_ATOMS: atom_id res chain seq x y z
N MET A 1 -29.12 -7.71 -14.35
CA MET A 1 -27.75 -7.21 -14.60
C MET A 1 -26.83 -7.86 -13.57
N THR A 2 -25.69 -8.35 -14.04
CA THR A 2 -25.13 -9.67 -13.69
C THR A 2 -24.01 -9.58 -12.65
N LYS A 3 -24.21 -10.20 -11.47
CA LYS A 3 -23.21 -10.36 -10.38
C LYS A 3 -21.83 -10.88 -10.84
N ILE A 4 -21.77 -11.57 -11.98
CA ILE A 4 -20.53 -12.10 -12.58
C ILE A 4 -19.57 -10.96 -12.98
N ASN A 5 -20.10 -9.85 -13.49
CA ASN A 5 -19.30 -8.70 -13.94
C ASN A 5 -18.69 -7.93 -12.75
N GLU A 6 -19.44 -7.80 -11.65
CA GLU A 6 -18.94 -7.12 -10.43
C GLU A 6 -17.78 -7.89 -9.79
N ILE A 7 -17.86 -9.22 -9.72
CA ILE A 7 -16.78 -10.06 -9.16
C ILE A 7 -15.52 -9.96 -10.01
N GLU A 8 -15.64 -9.96 -11.34
CA GLU A 8 -14.51 -9.82 -12.25
C GLU A 8 -13.85 -8.45 -12.10
N LEU A 9 -14.66 -7.38 -12.06
CA LEU A 9 -14.17 -6.03 -11.82
C LEU A 9 -13.40 -5.92 -10.49
N ILE A 10 -13.95 -6.47 -9.40
CA ILE A 10 -13.29 -6.47 -8.09
C ILE A 10 -11.95 -7.22 -8.17
N LYS A 11 -11.90 -8.37 -8.86
CA LYS A 11 -10.64 -9.14 -9.02
C LYS A 11 -9.59 -8.35 -9.80
N GLU A 12 -9.98 -7.64 -10.85
CA GLU A 12 -9.07 -6.80 -11.64
C GLU A 12 -8.53 -5.63 -10.82
N GLU A 13 -9.39 -5.00 -10.03
CA GLU A 13 -8.99 -3.92 -9.11
C GLU A 13 -8.03 -4.42 -8.02
N MET A 14 -8.35 -5.57 -7.41
CA MET A 14 -7.45 -6.23 -6.46
C MET A 14 -6.11 -6.57 -7.10
N ALA A 15 -6.10 -7.09 -8.32
CA ALA A 15 -4.87 -7.40 -9.05
C ALA A 15 -4.05 -6.13 -9.34
N THR A 16 -4.71 -5.01 -9.61
CA THR A 16 -4.07 -3.72 -9.83
C THR A 16 -3.36 -3.22 -8.57
N VAL A 17 -4.06 -3.19 -7.44
CA VAL A 17 -3.48 -2.79 -6.14
C VAL A 17 -2.35 -3.75 -5.74
N LYS A 18 -2.54 -5.06 -5.95
CA LYS A 18 -1.50 -6.06 -5.70
C LYS A 18 -0.23 -5.81 -6.52
N LYS A 19 -0.37 -5.52 -7.81
CA LYS A 19 0.77 -5.24 -8.70
C LYS A 19 1.56 -4.02 -8.24
N ILE A 20 0.86 -2.98 -7.76
CA ILE A 20 1.50 -1.76 -7.21
C ILE A 20 2.40 -2.12 -6.02
N PHE A 21 1.87 -2.82 -5.01
CA PHE A 21 2.64 -3.11 -3.79
C PHE A 21 3.71 -4.18 -3.99
N LEU A 22 3.50 -5.13 -4.91
CA LEU A 22 4.59 -6.02 -5.32
C LEU A 22 5.72 -5.23 -5.98
N GLY A 23 5.40 -4.25 -6.82
CA GLY A 23 6.40 -3.34 -7.39
C GLY A 23 7.19 -2.60 -6.31
N VAL A 24 6.54 -2.11 -5.25
CA VAL A 24 7.25 -1.48 -4.11
C VAL A 24 8.21 -2.45 -3.43
N VAL A 25 7.75 -3.68 -3.13
CA VAL A 25 8.57 -4.68 -2.44
C VAL A 25 9.74 -5.16 -3.30
N ASP A 26 9.55 -5.29 -4.61
CA ASP A 26 10.62 -5.69 -5.53
C ASP A 26 11.71 -4.61 -5.65
N GLU A 27 11.36 -3.35 -5.40
CA GLU A 27 12.31 -2.23 -5.39
C GLU A 27 13.07 -2.07 -4.08
N ILE A 28 12.57 -2.68 -3.02
CA ILE A 28 13.08 -2.54 -1.65
C ILE A 28 13.15 -3.94 -1.02
N PRO A 29 14.02 -4.82 -1.56
CA PRO A 29 14.16 -6.19 -1.05
C PRO A 29 14.74 -6.20 0.38
N SER A 30 15.45 -5.14 0.75
CA SER A 30 15.91 -4.82 2.10
C SER A 30 15.94 -3.31 2.25
N PHE A 31 15.97 -2.82 3.49
CA PHE A 31 16.10 -1.40 3.76
C PHE A 31 16.86 -1.14 5.05
N ASP A 32 17.46 0.06 5.12
CA ASP A 32 18.03 0.65 6.32
C ASP A 32 17.15 1.82 6.74
N ILE A 33 16.66 1.81 7.98
CA ILE A 33 15.77 2.85 8.49
C ILE A 33 16.49 4.21 8.67
N THR A 34 17.82 4.18 8.72
CA THR A 34 18.64 5.41 8.81
C THR A 34 18.81 6.09 7.45
N ASP A 35 18.49 5.40 6.34
CA ASP A 35 18.49 6.01 5.01
C ASP A 35 17.23 6.87 4.84
N THR A 36 17.43 8.19 4.77
CA THR A 36 16.38 9.17 4.50
C THR A 36 15.60 8.92 3.20
N LYS A 37 16.18 8.18 2.24
CA LYS A 37 15.48 7.79 1.01
C LYS A 37 14.49 6.65 1.22
N ILE A 38 14.61 5.88 2.30
CA ILE A 38 13.70 4.79 2.68
C ILE A 38 12.47 5.34 3.40
N LEU A 39 12.64 6.34 4.26
CA LEU A 39 11.56 7.07 4.92
C LEU A 39 11.56 8.55 4.51
N PRO A 40 11.21 8.87 3.24
CA PRO A 40 11.27 10.23 2.72
C PRO A 40 10.35 11.22 3.44
N TYR A 41 9.38 10.71 4.21
CA TYR A 41 8.45 11.53 5.01
C TYR A 41 8.70 11.40 6.52
N GLY A 42 9.82 10.79 6.91
CA GLY A 42 10.19 10.55 8.31
C GLY A 42 9.40 9.42 8.98
N LEU A 43 9.79 9.06 10.20
CA LEU A 43 9.10 8.05 10.98
C LEU A 43 7.93 8.68 11.76
N ARG A 44 6.77 8.02 11.81
CA ARG A 44 5.69 8.51 12.68
C ARG A 44 6.05 8.34 14.16
N ALA A 45 5.73 9.35 14.97
CA ALA A 45 6.08 9.40 16.39
C ALA A 45 5.52 8.22 17.20
N HIS A 46 4.37 7.68 16.82
CA HIS A 46 3.69 6.59 17.51
C HIS A 46 4.02 5.20 16.96
N THR A 47 5.14 5.00 16.25
CA THR A 47 5.47 3.69 15.68
C THR A 47 5.75 2.65 16.77
N ARG A 48 4.86 1.66 16.91
CA ARG A 48 4.85 0.75 18.08
C ARG A 48 5.50 -0.61 17.87
N SER A 49 5.92 -0.94 16.65
CA SER A 49 6.51 -2.24 16.32
C SER A 49 7.34 -2.19 15.04
N ILE A 50 8.17 -3.23 14.84
CA ILE A 50 8.92 -3.42 13.58
C ILE A 50 7.96 -3.58 12.39
N SER A 51 6.83 -4.26 12.57
CA SER A 51 5.82 -4.40 11.51
C SER A 51 5.29 -3.04 11.06
N TRP A 52 5.03 -2.13 12.00
CA TRP A 52 4.58 -0.77 11.67
C TRP A 52 5.66 0.05 10.95
N ILE A 53 6.94 -0.14 11.28
CA ILE A 53 8.05 0.47 10.54
C ILE A 53 8.00 0.00 9.09
N VAL A 54 7.88 -1.31 8.86
CA VAL A 54 7.85 -1.88 7.51
C VAL A 54 6.60 -1.42 6.74
N GLU A 55 5.42 -1.38 7.37
CA GLU A 55 4.18 -0.84 6.78
C GLU A 55 4.36 0.63 6.37
N GLN A 56 5.00 1.45 7.20
CA GLN A 56 5.35 2.84 6.87
C GLN A 56 6.34 2.93 5.72
N VAL A 57 7.41 2.12 5.71
CA VAL A 57 8.35 2.09 4.59
C VAL A 57 7.61 1.78 3.29
N ILE A 58 6.76 0.75 3.28
CA ILE A 58 6.02 0.34 2.08
C ILE A 58 5.08 1.46 1.60
N THR A 59 4.30 2.07 2.48
CA THR A 59 3.34 3.14 2.11
C THR A 59 4.03 4.43 1.68
N GLN A 60 5.10 4.84 2.37
CA GLN A 60 5.90 5.99 1.98
C GLN A 60 6.59 5.79 0.63
N GLN A 61 7.04 4.57 0.34
CA GLN A 61 7.71 4.26 -0.92
C GLN A 61 6.70 4.17 -2.06
N ALA A 62 5.47 3.70 -1.81
CA ALA A 62 4.38 3.82 -2.77
C ALA A 62 4.13 5.28 -3.15
N LYS A 63 4.12 6.20 -2.18
CA LYS A 63 3.98 7.65 -2.43
C LYS A 63 5.18 8.24 -3.15
N TYR A 64 6.38 7.99 -2.63
CA TYR A 64 7.64 8.52 -3.17
C TYR A 64 7.87 8.10 -4.64
N ARG A 65 7.38 6.92 -5.01
CA ARG A 65 7.55 6.33 -6.34
C ARG A 65 6.27 6.29 -7.16
N ALA A 66 5.24 7.06 -6.79
CA ALA A 66 3.91 7.02 -7.40
C ALA A 66 3.97 7.08 -8.94
N LYS A 67 4.75 8.02 -9.50
CA LYS A 67 4.93 8.20 -10.95
C LYS A 67 5.43 6.92 -11.65
N ARG A 68 6.37 6.21 -11.02
CA ARG A 68 6.97 4.98 -11.57
C ARG A 68 6.03 3.78 -11.44
N LEU A 69 5.18 3.78 -10.42
CA LEU A 69 4.16 2.74 -10.19
C LEU A 69 2.87 2.99 -11.01
N GLY A 70 2.79 4.10 -11.74
CA GLY A 70 1.59 4.51 -12.47
C GLY A 70 0.42 4.79 -11.53
N ILE A 71 0.70 5.53 -10.45
CA ILE A 71 -0.24 6.00 -9.44
C ILE A 71 -0.26 7.53 -9.50
N ASP A 72 -1.42 8.16 -9.32
CA ASP A 72 -1.54 9.61 -9.34
C ASP A 72 -1.10 10.22 -8.01
N ASP A 73 -1.56 9.66 -6.89
CA ASP A 73 -1.12 10.03 -5.55
C ASP A 73 -1.39 8.90 -4.53
N VAL A 74 -0.76 9.01 -3.37
CA VAL A 74 -0.99 8.15 -2.20
C VAL A 74 -1.17 9.02 -0.96
N ASP A 75 -2.32 8.97 -0.29
CA ASP A 75 -2.51 9.59 1.01
C ASP A 75 -1.98 8.66 2.11
N ILE A 76 -1.03 9.19 2.88
CA ILE A 76 -0.40 8.52 4.02
C ILE A 76 -0.58 9.32 5.31
N ASN A 77 -1.26 10.46 5.31
CA ASN A 77 -1.47 11.30 6.49
C ASN A 77 -2.87 11.07 7.05
N LEU A 78 -3.15 9.80 7.35
CA LEU A 78 -4.44 9.37 7.87
C LEU A 78 -4.45 9.52 9.41
N PRO A 79 -5.61 9.86 10.02
CA PRO A 79 -5.75 9.89 11.47
C PRO A 79 -5.38 8.55 12.11
N ASP A 80 -4.89 8.55 13.35
CA ASP A 80 -4.53 7.33 14.10
C ASP A 80 -5.73 6.38 14.31
N THR A 81 -6.96 6.89 14.18
CA THR A 81 -8.20 6.12 14.23
C THR A 81 -8.58 5.50 12.89
N CYS A 82 -7.82 5.76 11.82
CA CYS A 82 -8.09 5.19 10.50
C CYS A 82 -7.80 3.69 10.51
N LEU A 83 -8.70 2.93 9.88
CA LEU A 83 -8.54 1.48 9.71
C LEU A 83 -7.62 1.11 8.55
N HIS A 84 -7.07 2.10 7.83
CA HIS A 84 -6.29 1.92 6.61
C HIS A 84 -4.91 2.53 6.79
N ASP A 85 -3.89 1.87 6.22
CA ASP A 85 -2.52 2.36 6.26
C ASP A 85 -2.29 3.50 5.25
N CYS A 86 -2.95 3.43 4.08
CA CYS A 86 -2.93 4.48 3.06
C CYS A 86 -4.15 4.45 2.13
N VAL A 87 -4.34 5.52 1.34
CA VAL A 87 -5.29 5.60 0.23
C VAL A 87 -4.55 5.82 -1.08
N ILE A 88 -4.72 4.93 -2.05
CA ILE A 88 -4.15 5.09 -3.40
C ILE A 88 -5.16 5.79 -4.30
N HIS A 89 -4.71 6.84 -5.00
CA HIS A 89 -5.44 7.54 -6.03
C HIS A 89 -4.90 7.12 -7.40
N LYS A 90 -5.75 6.50 -8.22
CA LYS A 90 -5.38 6.07 -9.57
C LYS A 90 -6.55 6.23 -10.52
N ASN A 91 -6.35 7.02 -11.57
CA ASN A 91 -7.39 7.56 -12.43
C ASN A 91 -8.49 8.24 -11.58
N THR A 92 -9.74 7.84 -11.74
CA THR A 92 -10.89 8.34 -10.97
C THR A 92 -11.21 7.49 -9.74
N LYS A 93 -10.35 6.53 -9.39
CA LYS A 93 -10.60 5.55 -8.34
C LYS A 93 -9.74 5.78 -7.11
N ARG A 94 -10.28 5.40 -5.95
CA ARG A 94 -9.61 5.43 -4.66
C ARG A 94 -9.61 4.03 -4.07
N TYR A 95 -8.45 3.58 -3.62
CA TYR A 95 -8.27 2.28 -2.98
C TYR A 95 -7.81 2.47 -1.55
N PHE A 96 -8.58 1.96 -0.59
CA PHE A 96 -8.24 1.96 0.82
C PHE A 96 -7.45 0.70 1.15
N VAL A 97 -6.19 0.86 1.57
CA VAL A 97 -5.25 -0.26 1.63
C VAL A 97 -4.73 -0.47 3.04
N ASN A 98 -4.75 -1.74 3.45
CA ASN A 98 -4.01 -2.25 4.60
C ASN A 98 -2.84 -3.11 4.10
N VAL A 99 -1.64 -2.71 4.46
CA VAL A 99 -0.42 -3.48 4.25
C VAL A 99 -0.31 -4.43 5.42
N LYS A 100 -0.13 -5.72 5.15
CA LYS A 100 0.10 -6.73 6.17
C LYS A 100 1.29 -7.58 5.74
N ILE A 101 2.26 -7.72 6.64
CA ILE A 101 3.52 -8.39 6.34
C ILE A 101 3.46 -9.78 6.95
N HIS A 102 3.16 -10.76 6.12
CA HIS A 102 3.33 -12.17 6.44
C HIS A 102 4.29 -12.79 5.44
N ASN A 103 4.85 -13.94 5.81
CA ASN A 103 5.80 -14.66 4.98
C ASN A 103 5.24 -14.84 3.55
N LYS A 104 6.05 -14.61 2.49
CA LYS A 104 5.62 -14.68 1.07
C LYS A 104 5.01 -16.07 0.67
N VAL A 105 4.97 -17.03 1.59
CA VAL A 105 4.36 -18.36 1.48
C VAL A 105 2.85 -18.36 1.81
N LYS A 106 2.08 -17.44 1.22
CA LYS A 106 0.66 -17.57 0.81
C LYS A 106 0.10 -16.18 0.52
N ASN A 107 -0.35 -15.97 -0.71
CA ASN A 107 -1.07 -14.77 -1.13
C ASN A 107 -2.33 -14.57 -0.27
N THR A 108 -2.34 -13.58 0.62
CA THR A 108 -3.59 -13.10 1.24
C THR A 108 -3.50 -11.59 1.38
N ILE A 109 -4.18 -10.87 0.48
CA ILE A 109 -4.44 -9.44 0.62
C ILE A 109 -5.94 -9.32 0.76
N SER A 110 -6.39 -8.89 1.93
CA SER A 110 -7.78 -8.50 2.17
C SER A 110 -7.94 -7.03 1.77
N SER A 111 -8.55 -6.79 0.61
CA SER A 111 -9.12 -5.46 0.29
C SER A 111 -10.57 -5.45 0.76
N VAL A 112 -10.92 -4.51 1.62
CA VAL A 112 -12.33 -4.23 1.93
C VAL A 112 -12.80 -3.19 0.91
N ALA A 113 -13.63 -3.62 -0.04
CA ALA A 113 -14.39 -2.70 -0.88
C ALA A 113 -15.60 -2.24 -0.08
N SER A 114 -15.76 -0.92 0.09
CA SER A 114 -16.93 -0.27 0.67
C SER A 114 -17.51 0.71 -0.31
#